data_AF-A0A3L8A861-F1
#
_entry.id   AF-A0A3L8A861-F1
#
_cell.length_a   1.000
_cell.length_b   1.000
_cell.length_c   1.000
_cell.angle_alpha   90.00
_cell.angle_beta   90.00
_cell.angle_gamma   90.00
#
_symmetry.space_group_name_H-M   'P 1'
#
loop_
_entity.id
_entity.type
_entity.pdbx_description
1 polymer ?
#
loop_
_entity_poly.entity_id
_entity_poly.type
_entity_poly.pdbx_seq_one_letter_code
_entity_poly.pdbx_strand_id
1 'polypeptide(L)'
;MNIKTLLSHFMKSKKVEISELRAVIEQSGNGHLPLSCRVELLQSIGNVEIVNKVFAECCKKVYPLWGNEIEDTLLRKLLCSADECLYHGKGKADALVEEANRLRNYVEGQSCTESMAGWAVISLCYSIADHADAMLEIDEYEGEDDGAFEYEVWNTDFFASMAFAGGNPFVDEGDAGKRREFWNWYLDTVETLCRKSDVPLIRIDAPKKKEVEQNTIPQRTQTYQTPAILSKIQEVIDSALMLYDKDYNDKWDKIIISTRCMAVGLRAKNAVI
;
A
#
# COMPACT_ATOMS: atom_id res chain seq x y z
N MET A 1 13.28 38.02 -7.91
CA MET A 1 12.35 36.92 -8.21
C MET A 1 13.16 35.82 -8.89
N ASN A 2 13.26 34.63 -8.28
CA ASN A 2 14.17 33.56 -8.72
C ASN A 2 13.59 32.83 -9.94
N ILE A 3 14.44 32.50 -10.93
CA ILE A 3 14.08 31.73 -12.13
C ILE A 3 13.43 30.38 -11.77
N LYS A 4 13.84 29.74 -10.67
CA LYS A 4 13.17 28.51 -10.15
C LYS A 4 11.72 28.75 -9.73
N THR A 5 11.44 29.90 -9.10
CA THR A 5 10.08 30.28 -8.67
C THR A 5 9.21 30.69 -9.87
N LEU A 6 9.83 31.25 -10.92
CA LEU A 6 9.14 31.53 -12.18
C LEU A 6 8.79 30.24 -12.93
N LEU A 7 9.70 29.26 -12.98
CA LEU A 7 9.45 27.95 -13.61
C LEU A 7 8.38 27.15 -12.85
N SER A 8 8.42 27.12 -11.51
CA SER A 8 7.39 26.44 -10.72
C SER A 8 6.01 27.08 -10.85
N HIS A 9 5.95 28.41 -11.06
CA HIS A 9 4.68 29.10 -11.30
C HIS A 9 4.19 28.97 -12.75
N PHE A 10 5.10 28.88 -13.73
CA PHE A 10 4.78 28.71 -15.15
C PHE A 10 4.27 27.28 -15.45
N MET A 11 4.81 26.27 -14.76
CA MET A 11 4.41 24.86 -14.92
C MET A 11 3.05 24.54 -14.29
N LYS A 12 2.60 25.29 -13.26
CA LYS A 12 1.26 25.14 -12.66
C LYS A 12 0.08 25.48 -13.60
N SER A 13 0.33 25.91 -14.84
CA SER A 13 -0.71 26.24 -15.83
C SER A 13 -0.62 25.48 -17.15
N LYS A 14 0.41 24.65 -17.34
CA LYS A 14 0.56 23.85 -18.57
C LYS A 14 -0.23 22.56 -18.38
N LYS A 15 -1.21 22.32 -19.25
CA LYS A 15 -1.87 21.01 -19.35
C LYS A 15 -0.77 19.97 -19.60
N VAL A 16 -0.66 18.96 -18.75
CA VAL A 16 0.29 17.86 -18.95
C VAL A 16 -0.12 17.13 -20.22
N GLU A 17 0.74 17.16 -21.23
CA GLU A 17 0.47 16.50 -22.51
C GLU A 17 0.87 15.03 -22.41
N ILE A 18 -0.10 14.12 -22.57
CA ILE A 18 0.12 12.67 -22.52
C ILE A 18 1.21 12.23 -23.51
N SER A 19 1.34 12.91 -24.66
CA SER A 19 2.39 12.64 -25.65
C SER A 19 3.80 12.94 -25.13
N GLU A 20 3.97 13.97 -24.31
CA GLU A 20 5.25 14.30 -23.66
C GLU A 20 5.63 13.18 -22.65
N LEU A 21 4.65 12.69 -21.88
CA LEU A 21 4.86 11.58 -20.94
C LEU A 21 5.21 10.26 -21.64
N ARG A 22 4.59 9.97 -22.79
CA ARG A 22 4.96 8.81 -23.61
C ARG A 22 6.41 8.90 -24.09
N ALA A 23 6.87 10.08 -24.49
CA ALA A 23 8.27 10.27 -24.88
C ALA A 23 9.24 10.02 -23.71
N VAL A 24 8.86 10.40 -22.48
CA VAL A 24 9.64 10.09 -21.26
C VAL A 24 9.74 8.57 -21.06
N ILE A 25 8.63 7.83 -21.19
CA ILE A 25 8.61 6.36 -21.07
C ILE A 25 9.52 5.70 -22.10
N GLU A 26 9.48 6.14 -23.36
CA GLU A 26 10.30 5.58 -24.44
C GLU A 26 11.80 5.87 -24.27
N GLN A 27 12.15 7.01 -23.66
CA GLN A 27 13.54 7.38 -23.37
C GLN A 27 14.07 6.73 -22.08
N SER A 28 13.19 6.16 -21.26
CA SER A 28 13.54 5.52 -20.00
C SER A 28 14.22 4.17 -20.22
N GLY A 29 15.47 4.04 -19.78
CA GLY A 29 16.26 2.82 -19.95
C GLY A 29 15.64 1.60 -19.26
N ASN A 30 15.01 1.79 -18.11
CA ASN A 30 14.28 0.76 -17.39
C ASN A 30 12.77 0.78 -17.68
N GLY A 31 12.30 1.66 -18.57
CA GLY A 31 10.89 1.77 -18.95
C GLY A 31 9.97 2.37 -17.89
N HIS A 32 10.52 2.97 -16.82
CA HIS A 32 9.77 3.62 -15.75
C HIS A 32 9.21 4.98 -16.16
N LEU A 33 8.02 5.33 -15.66
CA LEU A 33 7.48 6.69 -15.68
C LEU A 33 7.80 7.35 -14.33
N PRO A 34 8.67 8.37 -14.29
CA PRO A 34 9.12 8.99 -13.04
C PRO A 34 7.97 9.48 -12.15
N LEU A 35 8.16 9.40 -10.84
CA LEU A 35 7.19 9.89 -9.85
C LEU A 35 6.75 11.33 -10.11
N SER A 36 7.69 12.23 -10.40
CA SER A 36 7.40 13.64 -10.69
C SER A 36 6.42 13.82 -11.85
N CYS A 37 6.57 13.05 -12.93
CA CYS A 37 5.65 13.05 -14.06
C CYS A 37 4.25 12.59 -13.67
N ARG A 38 4.16 11.58 -12.79
CA ARG A 38 2.88 11.04 -12.30
C ARG A 38 2.20 12.03 -11.36
N VAL A 39 2.94 12.67 -10.45
CA VAL A 39 2.44 13.70 -9.54
C VAL A 39 1.85 14.87 -10.34
N GLU A 40 2.62 15.41 -11.28
CA GLU A 40 2.15 16.52 -12.14
C GLU A 40 0.89 16.12 -12.93
N LEU A 41 0.88 14.92 -13.52
CA LEU A 41 -0.28 14.42 -14.25
C LEU A 41 -1.52 14.33 -13.36
N LEU A 42 -1.43 13.68 -12.20
CA LEU A 42 -2.57 13.45 -11.31
C LEU A 42 -3.03 14.76 -10.65
N GLN A 43 -2.13 15.66 -10.28
CA GLN A 43 -2.49 17.02 -9.84
C GLN A 43 -3.27 17.77 -10.92
N SER A 44 -2.90 17.62 -12.20
CA SER A 44 -3.58 18.29 -13.32
C SER A 44 -5.02 17.79 -13.55
N ILE A 45 -5.39 16.62 -13.03
CA ILE A 45 -6.75 16.09 -13.09
C ILE A 45 -7.69 16.93 -12.21
N GLY A 46 -7.20 17.42 -11.06
CA GLY A 46 -7.99 18.24 -10.14
C GLY A 46 -9.22 17.55 -9.54
N ASN A 47 -9.29 16.22 -9.62
CA ASN A 47 -10.39 15.41 -9.11
C ASN A 47 -9.85 14.13 -8.46
N VAL A 48 -9.89 14.11 -7.14
CA VAL A 48 -9.43 12.99 -6.30
C VAL A 48 -10.14 11.68 -6.61
N GLU A 49 -11.44 11.71 -6.90
CA GLU A 49 -12.18 10.49 -7.22
C GLU A 49 -11.65 9.85 -8.50
N ILE A 50 -11.30 10.67 -9.51
CA ILE A 50 -10.69 10.17 -10.74
C ILE A 50 -9.31 9.58 -10.47
N VAL A 51 -8.50 10.22 -9.62
CA VAL A 51 -7.18 9.70 -9.22
C VAL A 51 -7.32 8.32 -8.57
N ASN A 52 -8.21 8.17 -7.59
CA ASN A 52 -8.45 6.89 -6.95
C ASN A 52 -9.06 5.84 -7.91
N LYS A 53 -9.86 6.25 -8.89
CA LYS A 53 -10.34 5.35 -9.96
C LYS A 53 -9.20 4.88 -10.87
N VAL A 54 -8.21 5.73 -11.19
CA VAL A 54 -7.00 5.32 -11.92
C VAL A 54 -6.25 4.25 -11.12
N PHE A 55 -6.04 4.47 -9.82
CA PHE A 55 -5.41 3.48 -8.95
C PHE A 55 -6.20 2.18 -8.85
N ALA A 56 -7.53 2.24 -8.79
CA ALA A 56 -8.36 1.05 -8.85
C ALA A 56 -8.16 0.26 -10.15
N GLU A 57 -8.12 0.94 -11.31
CA GLU A 57 -7.81 0.29 -12.58
C GLU A 57 -6.40 -0.32 -12.60
N CYS A 58 -5.40 0.31 -11.97
CA CYS A 58 -4.05 -0.27 -11.81
C CYS A 58 -4.10 -1.61 -11.07
N CYS A 59 -4.82 -1.69 -9.93
CA CYS A 59 -5.02 -2.95 -9.20
C CYS A 59 -5.69 -4.01 -10.08
N LYS A 60 -6.72 -3.62 -10.84
CA LYS A 60 -7.46 -4.54 -11.72
C LYS A 60 -6.62 -5.03 -12.89
N LYS A 61 -5.68 -4.23 -13.40
CA LYS A 61 -4.77 -4.63 -14.48
C LYS A 61 -3.84 -5.76 -14.06
N VAL A 62 -3.41 -5.75 -12.80
CA VAL A 62 -2.51 -6.77 -12.24
C VAL A 62 -3.23 -7.90 -11.53
N TYR A 63 -4.54 -7.78 -11.32
CA TYR A 63 -5.40 -8.83 -10.75
C TYR A 63 -5.20 -10.22 -11.40
N PRO A 64 -5.15 -10.36 -12.74
CA PRO A 64 -4.94 -11.68 -13.37
C PRO A 64 -3.57 -12.30 -13.12
N LEU A 65 -2.61 -11.52 -12.59
CA LEU A 65 -1.27 -12.00 -12.24
C LEU A 65 -1.22 -12.59 -10.83
N TRP A 66 -2.30 -12.47 -10.05
CA TRP A 66 -2.42 -13.09 -8.73
C TRP A 66 -2.53 -14.61 -8.95
N GLY A 67 -1.63 -15.39 -8.34
CA GLY A 67 -1.45 -16.81 -8.62
C GLY A 67 -2.72 -17.65 -8.54
N ASN A 68 -2.82 -18.64 -9.43
CA ASN A 68 -3.98 -19.53 -9.59
C ASN A 68 -4.08 -20.67 -8.54
N GLU A 69 -3.30 -20.65 -7.46
CA GLU A 69 -3.23 -21.82 -6.57
C GLU A 69 -4.25 -21.78 -5.41
N ILE A 70 -4.70 -20.57 -5.05
CA ILE A 70 -5.88 -20.37 -4.20
C ILE A 70 -6.49 -19.08 -4.72
N GLU A 71 -7.70 -19.13 -5.29
CA GLU A 71 -8.45 -17.93 -5.66
C GLU A 71 -8.44 -16.98 -4.45
N ASP A 72 -7.61 -15.93 -4.47
CA ASP A 72 -7.43 -15.08 -3.30
C ASP A 72 -8.66 -14.21 -3.12
N THR A 73 -9.66 -14.83 -2.51
CA THR A 73 -10.93 -14.20 -2.24
C THR A 73 -10.77 -13.05 -1.26
N LEU A 74 -9.68 -12.94 -0.50
CA LEU A 74 -9.48 -11.85 0.46
C LEU A 74 -9.13 -10.56 -0.27
N LEU A 75 -8.03 -10.54 -1.03
CA LEU A 75 -7.64 -9.34 -1.81
C LEU A 75 -8.68 -8.99 -2.86
N ARG A 76 -9.32 -9.99 -3.47
CA ARG A 76 -10.41 -9.75 -4.42
C ARG A 76 -11.63 -9.10 -3.76
N LYS A 77 -12.05 -9.57 -2.57
CA LYS A 77 -13.14 -8.92 -1.81
C LYS A 77 -12.80 -7.49 -1.45
N LEU A 78 -11.57 -7.24 -1.03
CA LEU A 78 -11.11 -5.91 -0.69
C LEU A 78 -11.15 -4.99 -1.92
N LEU A 79 -10.61 -5.44 -3.06
CA LEU A 79 -10.65 -4.70 -4.31
C LEU A 79 -12.09 -4.45 -4.81
N CYS A 80 -12.99 -5.43 -4.73
CA CYS A 80 -14.42 -5.22 -5.03
C CYS A 80 -15.07 -4.20 -4.09
N SER A 81 -14.67 -4.18 -2.81
CA SER A 81 -15.20 -3.22 -1.83
C SER A 81 -14.72 -1.79 -2.13
N ALA A 82 -13.45 -1.65 -2.53
CA ALA A 82 -12.91 -0.37 -3.01
C ALA A 82 -13.64 0.10 -4.29
N ASP A 83 -13.95 -0.81 -5.21
CA ASP A 83 -14.68 -0.49 -6.45
C ASP A 83 -16.12 -0.02 -6.17
N GLU A 84 -16.85 -0.69 -5.27
CA GLU A 84 -18.18 -0.26 -4.83
C GLU A 84 -18.14 1.11 -4.13
N CYS A 85 -17.06 1.42 -3.41
CA CYS A 85 -16.86 2.73 -2.79
C CYS A 85 -16.70 3.82 -3.85
N LEU A 86 -15.87 3.58 -4.87
CA LEU A 86 -15.51 4.57 -5.89
C LEU A 86 -16.59 4.79 -6.96
N TYR A 87 -17.32 3.75 -7.35
CA TYR A 87 -18.27 3.83 -8.48
C TYR A 87 -19.73 3.84 -8.05
N HIS A 88 -20.05 3.31 -6.86
CA HIS A 88 -21.43 3.21 -6.39
C HIS A 88 -21.69 3.98 -5.10
N GLY A 89 -20.68 4.64 -4.53
CA GLY A 89 -20.80 5.40 -3.28
C GLY A 89 -21.20 4.52 -2.08
N LYS A 90 -20.85 3.23 -2.12
CA LYS A 90 -21.19 2.26 -1.07
C LYS A 90 -19.97 1.88 -0.25
N GLY A 91 -20.18 1.72 1.06
CA GLY A 91 -19.11 1.35 1.98
C GLY A 91 -18.58 2.56 2.74
N LYS A 92 -17.51 2.35 3.52
CA LYS A 92 -16.83 3.38 4.31
C LYS A 92 -15.33 3.22 4.13
N ALA A 93 -14.62 4.32 3.91
CA ALA A 93 -13.18 4.31 3.76
C ALA A 93 -12.47 3.68 4.98
N ASP A 94 -12.93 3.98 6.20
CA ASP A 94 -12.40 3.37 7.43
C ASP A 94 -12.45 1.83 7.42
N ALA A 95 -13.53 1.25 6.88
CA ALA A 95 -13.67 -0.20 6.79
C ALA A 95 -12.69 -0.81 5.76
N LEU A 96 -12.37 -0.07 4.69
CA LEU A 96 -11.33 -0.49 3.73
C LEU A 96 -9.96 -0.48 4.42
N VAL A 97 -9.65 0.56 5.20
CA VAL A 97 -8.40 0.68 5.96
C VAL A 97 -8.26 -0.41 7.01
N GLU A 98 -9.32 -0.71 7.76
CA GLU A 98 -9.33 -1.79 8.75
C GLU A 98 -9.02 -3.15 8.10
N GLU A 99 -9.68 -3.46 6.97
CA GLU A 99 -9.46 -4.71 6.25
C GLU A 99 -8.09 -4.77 5.58
N ALA A 100 -7.62 -3.66 4.99
CA ALA A 100 -6.27 -3.55 4.43
C ALA A 100 -5.20 -3.82 5.49
N ASN A 101 -5.32 -3.22 6.68
CA ASN A 101 -4.43 -3.46 7.81
C ASN A 101 -4.42 -4.92 8.25
N ARG A 102 -5.59 -5.58 8.25
CA ARG A 102 -5.71 -7.01 8.56
C ARG A 102 -4.95 -7.88 7.57
N LEU A 103 -4.92 -7.49 6.30
CA LEU A 103 -4.30 -8.25 5.20
C LEU A 103 -2.82 -7.95 4.95
N ARG A 104 -2.21 -6.93 5.57
CA ARG A 104 -0.79 -6.61 5.39
C ARG A 104 0.15 -7.81 5.56
N ASN A 105 0.05 -8.49 6.71
CA ASN A 105 0.88 -9.66 7.00
C ASN A 105 0.64 -10.81 6.03
N TYR A 106 -0.58 -10.91 5.48
CA TYR A 106 -0.90 -11.91 4.46
C TYR A 106 -0.16 -11.60 3.16
N VAL A 107 -0.17 -10.33 2.72
CA VAL A 107 0.53 -9.86 1.52
C VAL A 107 2.05 -9.97 1.65
N GLU A 108 2.62 -9.62 2.80
CA GLU A 108 4.06 -9.75 3.08
C GLU A 108 4.55 -11.21 3.02
N GLY A 109 3.67 -12.18 3.27
CA GLY A 109 4.00 -13.60 3.23
C GLY A 109 4.01 -14.23 1.84
N GLN A 110 3.58 -13.50 0.80
CA GLN A 110 3.47 -14.00 -0.57
C GLN A 110 4.77 -13.93 -1.35
N SER A 111 4.80 -14.54 -2.54
CA SER A 111 5.91 -14.37 -3.49
C SER A 111 6.01 -12.92 -3.99
N CYS A 112 7.16 -12.51 -4.53
CA CYS A 112 7.46 -11.12 -4.90
C CYS A 112 6.34 -10.46 -5.75
N THR A 113 5.94 -11.09 -6.86
CA THR A 113 4.92 -10.53 -7.78
C THR A 113 3.53 -10.46 -7.15
N GLU A 114 3.12 -11.51 -6.44
CA GLU A 114 1.82 -11.58 -5.75
C GLU A 114 1.75 -10.57 -4.60
N SER A 115 2.86 -10.43 -3.87
CA SER A 115 3.00 -9.46 -2.78
C SER A 115 2.87 -8.02 -3.31
N MET A 116 3.57 -7.67 -4.39
CA MET A 116 3.46 -6.34 -5.01
C MET A 116 2.02 -6.02 -5.44
N ALA A 117 1.34 -7.00 -6.00
CA ALA A 117 -0.03 -6.81 -6.47
C ALA A 117 -1.03 -6.68 -5.30
N GLY A 118 -0.80 -7.39 -4.19
CA GLY A 118 -1.55 -7.20 -2.95
C GLY A 118 -1.26 -5.86 -2.27
N TRP A 119 -0.01 -5.40 -2.30
CA TRP A 119 0.38 -4.09 -1.80
C TRP A 119 -0.26 -2.96 -2.60
N ALA A 120 -0.45 -3.12 -3.91
CA ALA A 120 -1.23 -2.17 -4.71
C ALA A 120 -2.67 -2.01 -4.16
N VAL A 121 -3.33 -3.11 -3.78
CA VAL A 121 -4.69 -3.07 -3.21
C VAL A 121 -4.70 -2.42 -1.82
N ILE A 122 -3.70 -2.72 -0.99
CA ILE A 122 -3.55 -2.09 0.33
C ILE A 122 -3.35 -0.58 0.19
N SER A 123 -2.42 -0.17 -0.68
CA SER A 123 -2.13 1.23 -1.00
C SER A 123 -3.38 1.96 -1.51
N LEU A 124 -4.18 1.32 -2.37
CA LEU A 124 -5.45 1.88 -2.86
C LEU A 124 -6.41 2.19 -1.71
N CYS A 125 -6.52 1.30 -0.73
CA CYS A 125 -7.43 1.49 0.39
C CYS A 125 -7.02 2.69 1.26
N TYR A 126 -5.71 2.92 1.43
CA TYR A 126 -5.21 4.12 2.10
C TYR A 126 -5.46 5.37 1.28
N SER A 127 -5.17 5.33 -0.02
CA SER A 127 -5.43 6.43 -0.96
C SER A 127 -6.91 6.85 -1.03
N ILE A 128 -7.84 5.89 -0.88
CA ILE A 128 -9.27 6.21 -0.80
C ILE A 128 -9.60 6.97 0.49
N ALA A 129 -8.99 6.56 1.61
CA ALA A 129 -9.27 7.12 2.93
C ALA A 129 -8.62 8.48 3.16
N ASP A 130 -7.44 8.72 2.59
CA ASP A 130 -6.73 9.98 2.68
C ASP A 130 -7.05 10.95 1.54
N HIS A 131 -7.93 10.58 0.60
CA HIS A 131 -8.26 11.40 -0.57
C HIS A 131 -7.07 11.61 -1.54
N ALA A 132 -6.26 10.57 -1.74
CA ALA A 132 -5.09 10.52 -2.61
C ALA A 132 -4.00 11.53 -2.22
N ASP A 133 -4.00 11.97 -0.96
CA ASP A 133 -3.10 12.99 -0.43
C ASP A 133 -1.63 12.56 -0.56
N ALA A 134 -1.34 11.29 -0.27
CA ALA A 134 -0.01 10.69 -0.39
C ALA A 134 0.59 10.75 -1.80
N MET A 135 -0.22 11.00 -2.84
CA MET A 135 0.26 11.22 -4.22
C MET A 135 0.19 12.68 -4.64
N LEU A 136 -0.83 13.41 -4.18
CA LEU A 136 -1.10 14.78 -4.63
C LEU A 136 -0.29 15.83 -3.88
N GLU A 137 0.02 15.59 -2.61
CA GLU A 137 0.78 16.49 -1.73
C GLU A 137 1.82 15.70 -0.93
N ILE A 138 2.84 15.19 -1.62
CA ILE A 138 3.93 14.44 -0.98
C ILE A 138 4.71 15.38 -0.04
N ASP A 139 4.73 15.03 1.24
CA ASP A 139 5.47 15.74 2.28
C ASP A 139 6.97 15.81 1.94
N GLU A 140 7.55 17.00 2.08
CA GLU A 140 8.98 17.27 1.85
C GLU A 140 9.51 16.86 0.46
N TYR A 141 8.63 16.76 -0.55
CA TYR A 141 9.02 16.32 -1.89
C TYR A 141 9.93 17.33 -2.62
N GLU A 142 11.16 16.92 -2.94
CA GLU A 142 12.15 17.72 -3.67
C GLU A 142 12.32 17.26 -5.13
N GLY A 143 11.47 16.34 -5.60
CA GLY A 143 11.51 15.80 -6.96
C GLY A 143 12.22 14.46 -7.09
N GLU A 144 12.37 13.73 -5.97
CA GLU A 144 12.87 12.37 -5.94
C GLU A 144 11.99 11.41 -6.74
N ASP A 145 12.53 10.25 -7.10
CA ASP A 145 11.78 9.16 -7.73
C ASP A 145 11.51 8.04 -6.72
N ASP A 146 10.67 7.06 -7.07
CA ASP A 146 10.17 6.06 -6.12
C ASP A 146 11.29 5.30 -5.36
N GLY A 147 12.45 5.10 -6.00
CA GLY A 147 13.61 4.45 -5.39
C GLY A 147 14.27 5.19 -4.22
N ALA A 148 13.90 6.46 -3.97
CA ALA A 148 14.35 7.21 -2.80
C ALA A 148 13.51 6.94 -1.54
N PHE A 149 12.36 6.27 -1.69
CA PHE A 149 11.39 6.06 -0.64
C PHE A 149 11.33 4.59 -0.21
N GLU A 150 10.96 4.38 1.06
CA GLU A 150 10.64 3.06 1.60
C GLU A 150 9.31 2.54 1.02
N TYR A 151 9.15 1.22 0.98
CA TYR A 151 7.98 0.61 0.33
C TYR A 151 6.66 0.97 1.02
N GLU A 152 6.65 1.32 2.30
CA GLU A 152 5.43 1.71 3.02
C GLU A 152 4.76 2.98 2.49
N VAL A 153 5.49 3.84 1.77
CA VAL A 153 4.96 5.09 1.21
C VAL A 153 4.83 5.05 -0.32
N TRP A 154 5.08 3.89 -0.95
CA TRP A 154 4.90 3.75 -2.38
C TRP A 154 3.43 3.80 -2.79
N ASN A 155 3.20 4.39 -3.96
CA ASN A 155 1.88 4.59 -4.53
C ASN A 155 1.35 3.33 -5.24
N THR A 156 0.03 3.25 -5.34
CA THR A 156 -0.68 2.09 -5.91
C THR A 156 -0.24 1.75 -7.33
N ASP A 157 -0.05 2.77 -8.16
CA ASP A 157 0.38 2.63 -9.55
C ASP A 157 1.81 2.08 -9.65
N PHE A 158 2.71 2.50 -8.76
CA PHE A 158 4.08 1.99 -8.74
C PHE A 158 4.12 0.51 -8.34
N PHE A 159 3.41 0.10 -7.28
CA PHE A 159 3.24 -1.30 -6.91
C PHE A 159 2.68 -2.15 -8.06
N ALA A 160 1.64 -1.66 -8.73
CA ALA A 160 1.06 -2.35 -9.88
C ALA A 160 2.05 -2.43 -11.05
N SER A 161 2.85 -1.39 -11.30
CA SER A 161 3.87 -1.41 -12.35
C SER A 161 4.93 -2.50 -12.09
N MET A 162 5.36 -2.65 -10.84
CA MET A 162 6.32 -3.67 -10.44
C MET A 162 5.71 -5.06 -10.53
N ALA A 163 4.46 -5.25 -10.10
CA ALA A 163 3.76 -6.51 -10.26
C ALA A 163 3.62 -6.91 -11.74
N PHE A 164 3.32 -5.95 -12.62
CA PHE A 164 3.17 -6.21 -14.05
C PHE A 164 4.51 -6.54 -14.74
N ALA A 165 5.57 -5.81 -14.39
CA ALA A 165 6.90 -6.00 -14.92
C ALA A 165 7.67 -7.17 -14.26
N GLY A 166 7.24 -7.60 -13.09
CA GLY A 166 7.89 -8.64 -12.28
C GLY A 166 9.15 -8.17 -11.53
N GLY A 167 9.20 -6.92 -11.07
CA GLY A 167 10.33 -6.43 -10.28
C GLY A 167 10.51 -4.91 -10.21
N ASN A 168 11.40 -4.49 -9.29
CA ASN A 168 11.68 -3.09 -9.00
C ASN A 168 12.67 -2.45 -10.03
N PRO A 169 12.29 -1.34 -10.71
CA PRO A 169 13.12 -0.66 -11.70
C PRO A 169 14.45 -0.10 -11.19
N PHE A 170 14.57 0.19 -9.89
CA PHE A 170 15.73 0.88 -9.30
C PHE A 170 16.83 -0.07 -8.83
N VAL A 171 16.60 -1.39 -8.94
CA VAL A 171 17.57 -2.45 -8.64
C VAL A 171 17.72 -3.43 -9.80
N ASP A 172 17.44 -2.97 -11.03
CA ASP A 172 17.55 -3.73 -12.28
C ASP A 172 16.74 -5.03 -12.32
N GLU A 173 15.60 -5.07 -11.63
CA GLU A 173 14.66 -6.19 -11.65
C GLU A 173 13.51 -5.96 -12.63
N GLY A 174 12.89 -7.06 -13.06
CA GLY A 174 11.71 -7.06 -13.94
C GLY A 174 12.00 -6.74 -15.40
N ASP A 175 10.95 -6.77 -16.22
CA ASP A 175 11.02 -6.54 -17.66
C ASP A 175 10.71 -5.07 -18.00
N ALA A 176 11.71 -4.35 -18.51
CA ALA A 176 11.57 -2.95 -18.90
C ALA A 176 10.54 -2.74 -20.03
N GLY A 177 10.37 -3.70 -20.94
CA GLY A 177 9.36 -3.65 -22.00
C GLY A 177 7.94 -3.77 -21.45
N LYS A 178 7.70 -4.70 -20.54
CA LYS A 178 6.41 -4.80 -19.82
C LYS A 178 6.14 -3.57 -18.96
N ARG A 179 7.17 -3.00 -18.33
CA ARG A 179 7.02 -1.74 -17.59
C ARG A 179 6.58 -0.60 -18.50
N ARG A 180 7.18 -0.46 -19.69
CA ARG A 180 6.72 0.50 -20.72
C ARG A 180 5.28 0.22 -21.15
N GLU A 181 4.90 -1.04 -21.34
CA GLU A 181 3.52 -1.41 -21.67
C GLU A 181 2.54 -0.94 -20.57
N PHE A 182 2.87 -1.21 -19.30
CA PHE A 182 2.05 -0.78 -18.17
C PHE A 182 1.87 0.73 -18.15
N TRP A 183 2.96 1.50 -18.25
CA TRP A 183 2.86 2.96 -18.16
C TRP A 183 2.16 3.59 -19.37
N ASN A 184 2.34 3.04 -20.58
CA ASN A 184 1.56 3.47 -21.73
C ASN A 184 0.07 3.20 -21.56
N TRP A 185 -0.30 2.02 -21.03
CA TRP A 185 -1.69 1.69 -20.69
C TRP A 185 -2.24 2.57 -19.56
N TYR A 186 -1.42 2.92 -18.57
CA TYR A 186 -1.78 3.82 -17.48
C TYR A 186 -2.16 5.21 -18.02
N LEU A 187 -1.38 5.74 -18.97
CA LEU A 187 -1.69 7.03 -19.60
C LEU A 187 -3.01 7.00 -20.38
N ASP A 188 -3.30 5.91 -21.10
CA ASP A 188 -4.60 5.71 -21.78
C ASP A 188 -5.77 5.61 -20.78
N THR A 189 -5.53 4.99 -19.63
CA THR A 189 -6.50 4.84 -18.54
C THR A 189 -6.83 6.20 -17.92
N VAL A 190 -5.81 7.00 -17.61
CA VAL A 190 -5.98 8.38 -17.11
C VAL A 190 -6.79 9.21 -18.10
N GLU A 191 -6.41 9.19 -19.39
CA GLU A 191 -7.13 9.96 -20.42
C GLU A 191 -8.60 9.52 -20.55
N THR A 192 -8.85 8.21 -20.50
CA THR A 192 -10.20 7.65 -20.60
C THR A 192 -11.06 8.05 -19.40
N LEU A 193 -10.55 7.92 -18.18
CA LEU A 193 -11.30 8.24 -16.96
C LEU A 193 -11.56 9.75 -16.83
N CYS A 194 -10.63 10.61 -17.27
CA CYS A 194 -10.87 12.05 -17.35
C CYS A 194 -12.02 12.43 -18.28
N ARG A 195 -12.32 11.61 -19.31
CA ARG A 195 -13.46 11.81 -20.21
C ARG A 195 -14.75 11.15 -19.72
N LYS A 196 -14.63 9.96 -19.12
CA LYS A 196 -15.75 9.16 -18.63
C LYS A 196 -15.34 8.27 -17.47
N SER A 197 -15.79 8.61 -16.27
CA SER A 197 -15.43 7.94 -15.01
C SER A 197 -16.61 7.26 -14.29
N ASP A 198 -17.78 7.17 -14.91
CA ASP A 198 -19.00 6.63 -14.29
C ASP A 198 -18.98 5.10 -14.13
N VAL A 199 -18.16 4.41 -14.94
CA VAL A 199 -18.13 2.94 -14.99
C VAL A 199 -16.69 2.45 -14.99
N PRO A 200 -16.37 1.35 -14.27
CA PRO A 200 -15.09 0.67 -14.35
C PRO A 200 -14.65 0.34 -15.79
N LEU A 201 -13.36 0.51 -16.09
CA LEU A 201 -12.81 0.09 -17.39
C LEU A 201 -12.57 -1.42 -17.42
N ILE A 202 -11.99 -1.95 -16.34
CA ILE A 202 -11.82 -3.38 -16.09
C ILE A 202 -12.90 -3.81 -15.08
N ARG A 203 -13.60 -4.90 -15.37
CA ARG A 203 -14.58 -5.49 -14.44
C ARG A 203 -13.93 -6.59 -13.63
N ILE A 204 -14.19 -6.57 -12.32
CA ILE A 204 -13.89 -7.68 -11.42
C ILE A 204 -15.21 -8.16 -10.82
N ASP A 205 -15.52 -9.43 -11.04
CA ASP A 205 -16.68 -10.05 -10.40
C ASP A 205 -16.38 -10.27 -8.92
N ALA A 206 -17.39 -10.17 -8.05
CA ALA A 206 -17.24 -10.58 -6.66
C ALA A 206 -17.07 -12.12 -6.54
N PRO A 207 -16.29 -12.62 -5.57
CA PRO A 207 -16.19 -14.06 -5.33
C PRO A 207 -17.54 -14.66 -4.92
N LYS A 208 -17.77 -15.93 -5.27
CA LYS A 208 -19.04 -16.60 -5.00
C LYS A 208 -19.13 -16.92 -3.50
N LYS A 209 -20.35 -16.86 -2.93
CA LYS A 209 -20.61 -17.11 -1.49
C LYS A 209 -20.08 -18.45 -0.95
N LYS A 210 -19.82 -19.45 -1.81
CA LYS A 210 -19.27 -20.76 -1.42
C LYS A 210 -17.74 -20.82 -1.36
N GLU A 211 -17.03 -19.77 -1.80
CA GLU A 211 -15.55 -19.67 -1.77
C GLU A 211 -15.06 -18.91 -0.52
N VAL A 212 -15.96 -18.56 0.39
CA VAL A 212 -15.62 -17.84 1.62
C VAL A 212 -15.24 -18.85 2.69
N GLU A 213 -14.02 -18.73 3.21
CA GLU A 213 -13.38 -19.52 4.29
C GLU A 213 -12.38 -20.62 3.88
N GLN A 214 -11.42 -20.33 3.00
CA GLN A 214 -10.21 -21.15 2.90
C GLN A 214 -8.90 -20.42 3.25
N ASN A 215 -8.89 -19.08 3.23
CA ASN A 215 -7.70 -18.31 3.60
C ASN A 215 -7.73 -18.02 5.11
N THR A 216 -7.16 -18.92 5.92
CA THR A 216 -6.74 -18.57 7.28
C THR A 216 -5.58 -17.60 7.16
N ILE A 217 -5.75 -16.35 7.62
CA ILE A 217 -4.61 -15.46 7.82
C ILE A 217 -3.67 -16.18 8.79
N PRO A 218 -2.44 -16.52 8.40
CA PRO A 218 -1.52 -17.17 9.31
C PRO A 218 -1.26 -16.23 10.48
N GLN A 219 -1.73 -16.62 11.67
CA GLN A 219 -1.27 -15.98 12.90
C GLN A 219 0.22 -16.31 13.06
N ARG A 220 1.09 -15.35 12.79
CA ARG A 220 2.50 -15.48 13.13
C ARG A 220 2.67 -15.31 14.63
N THR A 221 2.89 -16.42 15.32
CA THR A 221 3.55 -16.42 16.62
C THR A 221 5.07 -16.34 16.35
N GLN A 222 5.63 -15.14 16.24
CA GLN A 222 7.08 -14.97 16.22
C GLN A 222 7.62 -15.13 17.64
N THR A 223 8.18 -16.30 17.93
CA THR A 223 8.86 -16.56 19.19
C THR A 223 10.33 -16.18 19.05
N TYR A 224 10.67 -14.95 19.44
CA TYR A 224 12.07 -14.54 19.51
C TYR A 224 12.73 -15.16 20.76
N GLN A 225 13.32 -16.34 20.61
CA GLN A 225 14.03 -17.05 21.69
C GLN A 225 15.55 -16.88 21.63
N THR A 226 16.04 -15.71 21.22
CA THR A 226 17.49 -15.46 21.32
C THR A 226 17.88 -15.33 22.79
N PRO A 227 19.07 -15.77 23.21
CA PRO A 227 19.53 -15.63 24.60
C PRO A 227 19.43 -14.19 25.12
N ALA A 228 19.70 -13.20 24.26
CA ALA A 228 19.60 -11.78 24.60
C ALA A 228 18.16 -11.34 24.89
N ILE A 229 17.19 -11.79 24.08
CA ILE A 229 15.77 -11.44 24.27
C ILE A 229 15.21 -12.15 25.51
N LEU A 230 15.56 -13.42 25.71
CA LEU A 230 15.18 -14.18 26.91
C LEU A 230 15.75 -13.55 28.19
N SER A 231 17.02 -13.12 28.16
CA SER A 231 17.64 -12.40 29.28
C SER A 231 16.90 -11.11 29.60
N LYS A 232 16.49 -10.34 28.58
CA LYS A 232 15.77 -9.08 28.79
C LYS A 232 14.36 -9.29 29.31
N ILE A 233 13.67 -10.33 28.85
CA ILE A 233 12.36 -10.72 29.37
C ILE A 233 12.48 -11.14 30.84
N GLN A 234 13.51 -11.91 31.20
CA GLN A 234 13.75 -12.31 32.57
C GLN A 234 14.02 -11.10 33.48
N GLU A 235 14.84 -10.13 33.06
CA GLU A 235 15.06 -8.89 33.81
C GLU A 235 13.77 -8.11 34.08
N VAL A 236 12.85 -8.06 33.10
CA VAL A 236 11.55 -7.39 33.26
C VAL A 236 10.66 -8.14 34.25
N ILE A 237 10.66 -9.48 34.20
CA ILE A 237 9.93 -10.33 35.15
C ILE A 237 10.45 -10.12 36.57
N ASP A 238 11.77 -10.22 36.76
CA ASP A 238 12.40 -10.08 38.08
C ASP A 238 12.16 -8.67 38.67
N SER A 239 12.26 -7.64 37.84
CA SER A 239 11.98 -6.26 38.24
C SER A 239 10.52 -6.03 38.61
N ALA A 240 9.58 -6.64 37.86
CA ALA A 240 8.17 -6.58 38.18
C ALA A 240 7.89 -7.30 39.50
N LEU A 241 8.39 -8.52 39.69
CA LEU A 241 8.24 -9.29 40.93
C LEU A 241 8.79 -8.52 42.14
N MET A 242 9.98 -7.90 42.03
CA MET A 242 10.55 -7.07 43.08
C MET A 242 9.67 -5.88 43.48
N LEU A 243 9.02 -5.23 42.51
CA LEU A 243 8.09 -4.13 42.79
C LEU A 243 6.82 -4.64 43.49
N TYR A 244 6.30 -5.80 43.09
CA TYR A 244 5.08 -6.37 43.65
C TYR A 244 5.27 -6.98 45.05
N ASP A 245 6.37 -7.69 45.30
CA ASP A 245 6.70 -8.22 46.64
C ASP A 245 6.85 -7.10 47.68
N LYS A 246 7.26 -5.90 47.24
CA LYS A 246 7.41 -4.74 48.11
C LYS A 246 6.07 -4.12 48.51
N ASP A 247 5.06 -4.21 47.64
CA ASP A 247 3.77 -3.55 47.80
C ASP A 247 2.65 -4.50 48.26
N TYR A 248 2.77 -5.82 48.02
CA TYR A 248 1.75 -6.81 48.34
C TYR A 248 2.37 -8.11 48.86
N ASN A 249 2.13 -8.42 50.14
CA ASN A 249 2.76 -9.53 50.87
C ASN A 249 1.91 -10.83 50.86
N ASP A 250 1.05 -11.00 49.85
CA ASP A 250 0.11 -12.12 49.73
C ASP A 250 0.66 -13.25 48.84
N LYS A 251 0.21 -14.48 49.09
CA LYS A 251 0.57 -15.65 48.27
C LYS A 251 -0.23 -15.66 46.98
N TRP A 252 0.45 -15.57 45.85
CA TRP A 252 -0.16 -15.60 44.52
C TRP A 252 -0.03 -16.98 43.87
N ASP A 253 -1.12 -17.52 43.35
CA ASP A 253 -1.12 -18.79 42.61
C ASP A 253 -0.68 -18.62 41.14
N LYS A 254 -0.78 -17.40 40.59
CA LYS A 254 -0.42 -17.09 39.19
C LYS A 254 -0.19 -15.59 38.98
N ILE A 255 0.81 -15.23 38.18
CA ILE A 255 1.06 -13.84 37.74
C ILE A 255 0.98 -13.80 36.22
N ILE A 256 0.16 -12.90 35.67
CA ILE A 256 0.01 -12.69 34.22
C ILE A 256 0.47 -11.29 33.88
N ILE A 257 1.56 -11.18 33.11
CA ILE A 257 2.10 -9.91 32.64
C ILE A 257 1.75 -9.76 31.16
N SER A 258 0.90 -8.79 30.84
CA SER A 258 0.59 -8.43 29.46
C SER A 258 1.38 -7.18 29.07
N THR A 259 2.24 -7.27 28.06
CA THR A 259 3.03 -6.13 27.57
C THR A 259 2.68 -5.77 26.15
N ARG A 260 2.78 -4.48 25.82
CA ARG A 260 2.73 -3.94 24.46
C ARG A 260 4.10 -3.39 24.11
N CYS A 261 4.65 -3.81 22.97
CA CYS A 261 5.86 -3.22 22.44
C CYS A 261 5.56 -1.83 21.88
N MET A 262 6.35 -0.83 22.27
CA MET A 262 6.31 0.55 21.78
C MET A 262 7.66 0.90 21.17
N ALA A 263 7.70 1.95 20.34
CA ALA A 263 8.94 2.43 19.72
C ALA A 263 10.07 2.76 20.74
N VAL A 264 9.71 3.06 21.99
CA VAL A 264 10.64 3.43 23.07
C VAL A 264 10.84 2.34 24.13
N GLY A 265 10.26 1.14 23.94
CA GLY A 265 10.38 0.03 24.88
C GLY A 265 9.07 -0.71 25.16
N LEU A 266 9.05 -1.53 26.21
CA LEU A 266 7.90 -2.34 26.59
C LEU A 266 6.99 -1.58 27.57
N ARG A 267 5.69 -1.50 27.28
CA ARG A 267 4.68 -0.99 28.22
C ARG A 267 3.82 -2.14 28.75
N ALA A 268 3.97 -2.47 30.03
CA ALA A 268 3.10 -3.43 30.70
C ALA A 268 1.70 -2.83 30.97
N LYS A 269 0.64 -3.60 30.71
CA LYS A 269 -0.69 -3.40 31.29
C LYS A 269 -0.84 -4.43 32.40
N ASN A 270 -1.01 -3.95 33.62
CA ASN A 270 -1.25 -4.81 34.77
C ASN A 270 -2.71 -5.29 34.71
N ALA A 271 -2.91 -6.61 34.69
CA ALA A 271 -4.19 -7.23 34.97
C ALA A 271 -3.94 -8.29 36.04
N VAL A 272 -4.45 -8.04 37.24
CA VAL A 272 -4.39 -8.98 38.36
C VAL A 272 -5.66 -9.82 38.34
N ILE A 273 -5.53 -11.15 38.43
CA ILE A 273 -6.60 -12.08 38.79
C ILE A 273 -6.17 -12.77 40.07
#